data_AF-A0ABD1YSB5-F1
#
_entry.id   AF-A0ABD1YSB5-F1
#
_cell.length_a   1.000
_cell.length_b   1.000
_cell.length_c   1.000
_cell.angle_alpha   90.00
_cell.angle_beta   90.00
_cell.angle_gamma   90.00
#
_symmetry.space_group_name_H-M   'P 1'
#
loop_
_entity.id
_entity.type
_entity.pdbx_description
1 polymer ?
#
loop_
_entity_poly.entity_id
_entity_poly.type
_entity_poly.pdbx_seq_one_letter_code
_entity_poly.pdbx_strand_id
1 'polypeptide(L)'
;MASQCCNSYEYCVSCCLDPSRTSNDLALKTKVAKQVTAGTSSTLFEYCTGRCRHNSASVVHENEYVSDEHHYFVPKEQYPVEDEEAERGDTDFGDLTIVISMQGQSCESACGERQKACKLSMLLPLNKCLVLKKYLGCREACIASTGADQPSEVVKTALKHMHPGSCMLSTQKVPFSCQGAHPYTRPLLL
;
A
#
# COMPACT_ATOMS: atom_id res chain seq x y z
N MET A 1 -18.15 20.16 1.25
CA MET A 1 -17.84 21.32 2.12
C MET A 1 -16.50 21.07 2.79
N ALA A 2 -15.51 21.94 2.58
CA ALA A 2 -14.16 21.77 3.12
C ALA A 2 -14.19 21.81 4.66
N SER A 3 -13.47 20.89 5.31
CA SER A 3 -13.24 20.95 6.76
C SER A 3 -12.42 22.19 7.07
N GLN A 4 -13.06 23.23 7.61
CA GLN A 4 -12.42 24.52 7.85
C GLN A 4 -11.21 24.39 8.79
N CYS A 5 -11.25 23.43 9.73
CA CYS A 5 -10.33 23.33 10.86
C CYS A 5 -8.85 23.08 10.49
N CYS A 6 -8.52 22.56 9.30
CA CYS A 6 -7.14 22.15 8.99
C CYS A 6 -6.36 23.16 8.14
N ASN A 7 -6.79 24.43 8.09
CA ASN A 7 -6.15 25.45 7.25
C ASN A 7 -4.78 25.93 7.79
N SER A 8 -4.60 25.94 9.11
CA SER A 8 -3.30 26.12 9.76
C SER A 8 -3.19 25.19 10.96
N TYR A 9 -1.96 24.96 11.43
CA TYR A 9 -1.71 24.13 12.60
C TYR A 9 -2.42 24.69 13.84
N GLU A 10 -2.30 25.99 14.06
CA GLU A 10 -2.90 26.69 15.21
C GLU A 10 -4.43 26.60 15.15
N TYR A 11 -5.02 26.73 13.96
CA TYR A 11 -6.47 26.61 13.79
C TYR A 11 -6.94 25.17 14.01
N CYS A 12 -6.18 24.17 13.56
CA CYS A 12 -6.48 22.77 13.80
C CYS A 12 -6.47 22.44 15.29
N VAL A 13 -5.42 22.86 16.01
CA VAL A 13 -5.31 22.59 17.44
C VAL A 13 -6.44 23.29 18.19
N SER A 14 -6.72 24.56 17.87
CA SER A 14 -7.80 25.33 18.50
C SER A 14 -9.17 24.72 18.24
N CYS A 15 -9.44 24.26 17.02
CA CYS A 15 -10.69 23.57 16.68
C CYS A 15 -10.80 22.19 17.33
N CYS A 16 -9.69 21.46 17.48
CA CYS A 16 -9.68 20.17 18.15
C CYS A 16 -9.93 20.31 19.66
N LEU A 17 -9.45 21.39 20.28
CA LEU A 17 -9.65 21.67 21.71
C LEU A 17 -11.08 22.10 22.05
N ASP A 18 -11.91 22.41 21.05
CA ASP A 18 -13.30 22.82 21.25
C ASP A 18 -14.13 21.65 21.86
N PRO A 19 -14.72 21.81 23.05
CA PRO A 19 -15.51 20.76 23.70
C PRO A 19 -16.74 20.33 22.92
N SER A 20 -17.25 21.20 22.04
CA SER A 20 -18.37 20.87 21.14
C SER A 20 -17.94 19.96 19.98
N ARG A 21 -16.63 19.82 19.74
CA ARG A 21 -16.04 19.06 18.63
C ARG A 21 -15.32 17.81 19.10
N THR A 22 -14.65 17.86 20.25
CA THR A 22 -13.91 16.72 20.80
C THR A 22 -14.28 16.49 22.26
N SER A 23 -14.82 15.31 22.55
CA SER A 23 -15.06 14.86 23.93
C SER A 23 -13.74 14.42 24.58
N ASN A 24 -13.50 14.85 25.81
CA ASN A 24 -12.32 14.48 26.61
C ASN A 24 -12.16 12.96 26.75
N ASP A 25 -13.26 12.25 27.04
CA ASP A 25 -13.26 10.79 27.20
C ASP A 25 -12.89 10.07 25.91
N LEU A 26 -13.33 10.60 24.77
CA LEU A 26 -13.03 10.03 23.46
C LEU A 26 -11.57 10.28 23.08
N ALA A 27 -11.04 11.47 23.34
CA ALA A 27 -9.65 11.83 23.04
C ALA A 27 -8.65 10.98 23.84
N LEU A 28 -8.88 10.77 25.13
CA LEU A 28 -7.96 10.02 26.00
C LEU A 28 -7.99 8.50 25.76
N LYS A 29 -9.11 7.96 25.26
CA LYS A 29 -9.23 6.53 24.91
C LYS A 29 -8.75 6.21 23.49
N THR A 30 -8.61 7.22 22.65
CA THR A 30 -8.25 7.03 21.24
C THR A 30 -6.73 7.01 21.09
N LYS A 31 -6.18 5.86 20.68
CA LYS A 31 -4.78 5.79 20.25
C LYS A 31 -4.57 6.73 19.05
N VAL A 32 -3.64 7.68 19.17
CA VAL A 32 -3.20 8.50 18.04
C VAL A 32 -2.53 7.56 17.02
N ALA A 33 -2.94 7.63 15.76
CA ALA A 33 -2.74 6.55 14.81
C ALA A 33 -1.26 6.20 14.52
N LYS A 34 -1.02 4.87 14.46
CA LYS A 34 -0.06 4.15 13.59
C LYS A 34 1.45 4.42 13.67
N GLN A 35 1.99 5.02 14.72
CA GLN A 35 3.39 4.75 15.06
C GLN A 35 3.46 3.69 16.15
N VAL A 36 4.32 2.67 15.96
CA VAL A 36 4.57 1.61 16.95
C VAL A 36 5.05 2.19 18.30
N THR A 37 5.51 3.44 18.29
CA THR A 37 5.96 4.24 19.42
C THR A 37 4.91 5.24 19.96
N ALA A 38 3.72 5.35 19.36
CA ALA A 38 2.70 6.31 19.78
C ALA A 38 2.05 5.86 21.10
N GLY A 39 2.47 6.48 22.20
CA GLY A 39 1.86 6.32 23.52
C GLY A 39 0.45 6.90 23.60
N THR A 40 -0.27 6.56 24.67
CA THR A 40 -1.53 7.21 25.04
C THR A 40 -1.28 8.67 25.36
N SER A 41 -2.00 9.59 24.72
CA SER A 41 -1.97 11.02 25.04
C SER A 41 -2.54 11.23 26.45
N SER A 42 -1.80 11.92 27.32
CA SER A 42 -2.18 12.13 28.72
C SER A 42 -3.19 13.28 28.88
N THR A 43 -3.26 14.18 27.90
CA THR A 43 -4.15 15.34 27.90
C THR A 43 -4.80 15.56 26.53
N LEU A 44 -5.94 16.26 26.52
CA LEU A 44 -6.62 16.67 25.28
C LEU A 44 -5.70 17.54 24.40
N PHE A 45 -4.84 18.35 25.02
CA PHE A 45 -3.87 19.17 24.31
C PHE A 45 -2.81 18.32 23.59
N GLU A 46 -2.25 17.30 24.24
CA GLU A 46 -1.33 16.34 23.59
C GLU A 46 -2.02 15.56 22.48
N TYR A 47 -3.27 15.16 22.70
CA TYR A 47 -4.08 14.52 21.67
C TYR A 47 -4.22 15.41 20.43
N CYS A 48 -4.61 16.67 20.63
CA CYS A 48 -4.85 17.61 19.53
C CYS A 48 -3.57 18.05 18.83
N THR A 49 -2.48 18.27 19.56
CA THR A 49 -1.16 18.60 18.98
C THR A 49 -0.53 17.41 18.28
N GLY A 50 -0.77 16.17 18.74
CA GLY A 50 -0.35 14.96 18.02
C GLY A 50 -1.19 14.66 16.78
N ARG A 51 -2.46 15.09 16.75
CA ARG A 51 -3.37 14.93 15.60
C ARG A 51 -3.20 16.01 14.55
N CYS A 52 -2.94 17.25 14.96
CA CYS A 52 -2.69 18.36 14.06
C CYS A 52 -1.25 18.32 13.59
N ARG A 53 -1.02 18.48 12.27
CA ARG A 53 0.34 18.51 11.71
C ARG A 53 0.74 19.93 11.36
N HIS A 54 1.99 20.25 11.63
CA HIS A 54 2.59 21.59 11.49
C HIS A 54 2.60 22.12 10.04
N ASN A 55 2.24 21.29 9.05
CA ASN A 55 2.22 21.61 7.62
C ASN A 55 1.48 20.47 6.86
N SER A 56 0.67 20.79 5.86
CA SER A 56 0.03 19.81 4.95
C SER A 56 1.04 19.01 4.10
N ALA A 57 2.26 19.50 3.95
CA ALA A 57 3.39 18.85 3.29
C ALA A 57 4.28 18.02 4.25
N SER A 58 3.97 17.92 5.54
CA SER A 58 4.70 17.05 6.47
C SER A 58 4.32 15.56 6.38
N VAL A 59 3.59 15.16 5.35
CA VAL A 59 3.26 13.76 5.05
C VAL A 59 3.51 13.41 3.60
N VAL A 60 4.80 13.32 3.27
CA VAL A 60 5.24 12.65 2.04
C VAL A 60 5.10 11.11 2.15
N HIS A 61 4.69 10.57 3.31
CA HIS A 61 4.52 9.13 3.52
C HIS A 61 3.15 8.70 4.07
N GLU A 62 2.20 9.62 4.23
CA GLU A 62 0.83 9.30 4.64
C GLU A 62 -0.23 9.76 3.62
N ASN A 63 0.17 10.57 2.63
CA ASN A 63 -0.66 10.98 1.49
C ASN A 63 -0.26 10.24 0.19
N GLU A 64 0.18 8.98 0.26
CA GLU A 64 0.25 8.19 -0.97
C GLU A 64 -1.14 7.66 -1.29
N TYR A 65 -1.85 8.47 -2.07
CA TYR A 65 -3.22 8.31 -2.53
C TYR A 65 -3.50 6.90 -3.06
N VAL A 66 -4.52 6.23 -2.50
CA VAL A 66 -5.03 4.97 -3.05
C VAL A 66 -5.81 5.19 -4.37
N SER A 67 -6.44 6.36 -4.60
CA SER A 67 -6.86 6.86 -5.94
C SER A 67 -7.39 8.31 -5.85
N ASP A 68 -7.52 9.00 -6.99
CA ASP A 68 -8.05 10.39 -7.11
C ASP A 68 -9.57 10.53 -6.86
N GLU A 69 -10.28 9.44 -6.58
CA GLU A 69 -11.76 9.45 -6.52
C GLU A 69 -12.36 9.12 -5.14
N HIS A 70 -11.55 8.85 -4.11
CA HIS A 70 -12.04 8.45 -2.79
C HIS A 70 -11.85 9.54 -1.72
N HIS A 71 -12.72 10.55 -1.74
CA HIS A 71 -12.68 11.72 -0.87
C HIS A 71 -13.41 11.60 0.48
N TYR A 72 -13.57 10.40 1.06
CA TYR A 72 -14.18 10.28 2.39
C TYR A 72 -13.51 9.20 3.25
N PHE A 73 -13.08 9.61 4.46
CA PHE A 73 -12.84 8.69 5.56
C PHE A 73 -14.18 8.18 6.06
N VAL A 74 -14.48 6.90 5.82
CA VAL A 74 -15.60 6.20 6.46
C VAL A 74 -15.10 5.63 7.79
N PRO A 75 -15.81 5.85 8.92
CA PRO A 75 -15.52 5.14 10.17
C PRO A 75 -15.63 3.63 9.92
N LYS A 76 -14.68 2.85 10.43
CA LYS A 76 -14.70 1.38 10.36
C LYS A 76 -15.79 0.78 11.27
N GLU A 77 -17.05 1.00 10.93
CA GLU A 77 -18.17 0.22 11.50
C GLU A 77 -19.06 -0.44 10.43
N GLN A 78 -18.75 -0.30 9.13
CA GLN A 78 -19.54 -0.92 8.06
C GLN A 78 -18.74 -1.55 6.91
N TYR A 79 -17.42 -1.66 7.04
CA TYR A 79 -16.69 -2.64 6.25
C TYR A 79 -16.50 -3.88 7.11
N PRO A 80 -16.78 -5.09 6.59
CA PRO A 80 -16.35 -6.30 7.26
C PRO A 80 -14.87 -6.11 7.54
N VAL A 81 -14.54 -6.13 8.83
CA VAL A 81 -13.22 -6.56 9.25
C VAL A 81 -13.14 -7.97 8.69
N GLU A 82 -12.58 -8.13 7.50
CA GLU A 82 -11.90 -9.37 7.19
C GLU A 82 -10.71 -9.33 8.14
N ASP A 83 -10.97 -9.91 9.31
CA ASP A 83 -10.00 -10.19 10.32
C ASP A 83 -8.79 -10.84 9.68
N GLU A 84 -7.68 -10.72 10.40
CA GLU A 84 -6.54 -11.58 10.25
C GLU A 84 -6.93 -13.03 10.60
N GLU A 85 -7.82 -13.62 9.83
CA GLU A 85 -8.13 -15.03 9.79
C GLU A 85 -7.81 -15.50 8.38
N ALA A 86 -6.57 -15.97 8.23
CA ALA A 86 -6.25 -17.20 7.54
C ALA A 86 -7.24 -17.67 6.45
N GLU A 87 -7.52 -16.85 5.44
CA GLU A 87 -7.93 -17.38 4.15
C GLU A 87 -6.68 -17.99 3.54
N ARG A 88 -6.48 -19.26 3.94
CA ARG A 88 -5.77 -20.31 3.21
C ARG A 88 -6.52 -20.58 1.89
N GLY A 89 -6.93 -19.53 1.19
CA GLY A 89 -7.39 -19.56 -0.17
C GLY A 89 -6.17 -19.80 -1.02
N ASP A 90 -5.84 -21.08 -1.20
CA ASP A 90 -4.94 -21.49 -2.24
C ASP A 90 -5.54 -20.94 -3.54
N THR A 91 -4.95 -19.87 -4.06
CA THR A 91 -5.40 -19.30 -5.32
C THR A 91 -5.02 -20.34 -6.35
N ASP A 92 -5.98 -21.21 -6.68
CA ASP A 92 -5.77 -22.31 -7.60
C ASP A 92 -5.62 -21.72 -9.00
N PHE A 93 -4.37 -21.71 -9.48
CA PHE A 93 -4.06 -21.31 -10.84
C PHE A 93 -4.27 -22.47 -11.82
N GLY A 94 -4.84 -23.60 -11.39
CA GLY A 94 -5.04 -24.80 -12.19
C GLY A 94 -3.71 -25.31 -12.77
N ASP A 95 -3.70 -25.62 -14.06
CA ASP A 95 -2.52 -26.12 -14.78
C ASP A 95 -1.50 -25.02 -15.17
N LEU A 96 -1.64 -23.80 -14.65
CA LEU A 96 -0.78 -22.69 -15.02
C LEU A 96 0.57 -22.74 -14.28
N THR A 97 1.66 -22.53 -15.02
CA THR A 97 3.02 -22.58 -14.49
C THR A 97 3.50 -21.19 -14.12
N ILE A 98 3.78 -20.95 -12.84
CA ILE A 98 4.33 -19.66 -12.40
C ILE A 98 5.80 -19.54 -12.79
N VAL A 99 6.13 -18.44 -13.47
CA VAL A 99 7.49 -18.10 -13.91
C VAL A 99 7.92 -16.82 -13.21
N ILE A 100 9.12 -16.82 -12.62
CA ILE A 100 9.73 -15.63 -12.04
C ILE A 100 10.83 -15.17 -13.00
N SER A 101 10.71 -13.96 -13.54
CA SER A 101 11.69 -13.39 -14.45
C SER A 101 13.05 -13.16 -13.79
N MET A 102 14.10 -13.16 -14.62
CA MET A 102 15.38 -12.58 -14.23
C MET A 102 15.27 -11.06 -14.11
N GLN A 103 16.27 -10.47 -13.46
CA GLN A 103 16.37 -9.02 -13.34
C GLN A 103 16.40 -8.36 -14.72
N GLY A 104 15.51 -7.39 -14.95
CA GLY A 104 15.48 -6.66 -16.23
C GLY A 104 14.85 -7.43 -17.40
N GLN A 105 14.30 -8.62 -17.17
CA GLN A 105 13.68 -9.44 -18.20
C GLN A 105 12.17 -9.18 -18.26
N SER A 106 11.61 -9.17 -19.47
CA SER A 106 10.16 -9.06 -19.67
C SER A 106 9.44 -10.38 -19.41
N CYS A 107 8.11 -10.33 -19.26
CA CYS A 107 7.33 -11.56 -19.15
C CYS A 107 7.42 -12.44 -20.39
N GLU A 108 7.29 -11.82 -21.56
CA GLU A 108 7.30 -12.53 -22.84
C GLU A 108 8.60 -13.34 -23.02
N SER A 109 9.75 -12.73 -22.72
CA SER A 109 11.06 -13.37 -22.87
C SER A 109 11.26 -14.50 -21.84
N ALA A 110 10.88 -14.29 -20.58
CA ALA A 110 11.01 -15.30 -19.54
C ALA A 110 10.10 -16.52 -19.77
N CYS A 111 8.86 -16.29 -20.22
CA CYS A 111 7.95 -17.39 -20.59
C CYS A 111 8.43 -18.12 -21.85
N GLY A 112 8.92 -17.39 -22.85
CA GLY A 112 9.47 -17.95 -24.09
C GLY A 112 10.64 -18.90 -23.86
N GLU A 113 11.56 -18.58 -22.93
CA GLU A 113 12.66 -19.46 -22.52
C GLU A 113 12.19 -20.81 -21.95
N ARG A 114 10.98 -20.86 -21.40
CA ARG A 114 10.35 -22.07 -20.86
C ARG A 114 9.33 -22.70 -21.79
N GLN A 115 9.27 -22.26 -23.05
CA GLN A 115 8.28 -22.69 -24.04
C GLN A 115 6.83 -22.46 -23.54
N LYS A 116 6.62 -21.37 -22.80
CA LYS A 116 5.33 -20.89 -22.31
C LYS A 116 5.00 -19.55 -22.97
N ALA A 117 3.76 -19.11 -22.83
CA ALA A 117 3.28 -17.82 -23.33
C ALA A 117 2.69 -17.00 -22.17
N CYS A 118 2.94 -15.70 -22.17
CA CYS A 118 2.40 -14.81 -21.15
C CYS A 118 0.87 -14.76 -21.21
N LYS A 119 0.20 -14.92 -20.06
CA LYS A 119 -1.26 -14.80 -19.97
C LYS A 119 -1.71 -13.55 -19.20
N LEU A 120 -1.99 -12.47 -19.93
CA LEU A 120 -2.46 -11.18 -19.37
C LEU A 120 -3.63 -11.32 -18.39
N SER A 121 -4.59 -12.21 -18.68
CA SER A 121 -5.77 -12.43 -17.82
C SER A 121 -5.42 -12.94 -16.41
N MET A 122 -4.21 -13.45 -16.23
CA MET A 122 -3.73 -14.01 -14.97
C MET A 122 -2.91 -13.02 -14.13
N LEU A 123 -2.54 -11.87 -14.70
CA LEU A 123 -1.78 -10.85 -13.98
C LEU A 123 -2.62 -10.16 -12.90
N LEU A 124 -3.93 -10.03 -13.09
CA LEU A 124 -4.82 -9.47 -12.08
C LEU A 124 -4.93 -10.37 -10.82
N PRO A 125 -5.19 -11.69 -10.95
CA PRO A 125 -5.12 -12.63 -9.82
C PRO A 125 -3.75 -12.67 -9.12
N LEU A 126 -2.64 -12.54 -9.88
CA LEU A 126 -1.28 -12.49 -9.33
C LEU A 126 -0.97 -11.20 -8.57
N ASN A 127 -1.65 -10.10 -8.89
CA ASN A 127 -1.45 -8.78 -8.31
C ASN A 127 -2.08 -8.65 -6.91
N LYS A 128 -1.81 -9.63 -6.04
CA LYS A 128 -2.21 -9.66 -4.62
C LYS A 128 -0.98 -9.87 -3.76
N CYS A 129 -0.86 -9.10 -2.69
CA CYS A 129 0.32 -9.16 -1.82
C CYS A 129 0.59 -10.58 -1.27
N LEU A 130 -0.46 -11.30 -0.88
CA LEU A 130 -0.34 -12.67 -0.35
C LEU A 130 0.21 -13.64 -1.42
N VAL A 131 -0.24 -13.51 -2.67
CA VAL A 131 0.24 -14.33 -3.79
C VAL A 131 1.70 -14.01 -4.09
N LEU A 132 2.05 -12.73 -4.16
CA LEU A 132 3.43 -12.31 -4.39
C LEU A 132 4.36 -12.82 -3.28
N LYS A 133 3.99 -12.68 -2.01
CA LYS A 133 4.77 -13.20 -0.87
C LYS A 133 4.89 -14.73 -0.87
N LYS A 134 3.95 -15.46 -1.48
CA LYS A 134 4.00 -16.92 -1.62
C LYS A 134 5.10 -17.36 -2.61
N TYR A 135 5.27 -16.63 -3.71
CA TYR A 135 6.17 -17.03 -4.80
C TYR A 135 7.47 -16.21 -4.89
N LEU A 136 7.50 -14.99 -4.37
CA LEU A 136 8.63 -14.06 -4.40
C LEU A 136 9.30 -13.93 -3.03
N GLY A 137 10.54 -13.42 -3.01
CA GLY A 137 11.35 -13.27 -1.81
C GLY A 137 11.02 -12.06 -0.93
N CYS A 138 9.95 -11.32 -1.23
CA CYS A 138 9.66 -10.04 -0.61
C CYS A 138 9.09 -10.20 0.82
N ARG A 139 9.92 -9.91 1.83
CA ARG A 139 9.57 -10.09 3.25
C ARG A 139 9.10 -8.81 3.94
N GLU A 140 9.42 -7.64 3.37
CA GLU A 140 9.27 -6.36 4.07
C GLU A 140 7.91 -5.70 3.80
N ALA A 141 7.51 -5.57 2.54
CA ALA A 141 6.27 -4.90 2.18
C ALA A 141 5.79 -5.25 0.76
N CYS A 142 4.50 -4.97 0.51
CA CYS A 142 3.97 -4.82 -0.84
C CYS A 142 3.61 -3.35 -1.05
N ILE A 143 4.10 -2.75 -2.13
CA ILE A 143 3.97 -1.33 -2.44
C ILE A 143 3.16 -1.20 -3.73
N ALA A 144 2.03 -0.51 -3.68
CA ALA A 144 1.24 -0.23 -4.87
C ALA A 144 1.88 0.91 -5.66
N SER A 145 2.10 0.72 -6.96
CA SER A 145 2.64 1.76 -7.83
C SER A 145 2.21 1.57 -9.29
N THR A 146 2.76 2.37 -10.18
CA THR A 146 2.49 2.30 -11.62
C THR A 146 3.77 1.89 -12.32
N GLY A 147 3.80 0.71 -12.90
CA GLY A 147 4.94 0.21 -13.67
C GLY A 147 4.51 -0.89 -14.63
N ALA A 148 5.08 -0.90 -15.83
CA ALA A 148 4.75 -1.90 -16.84
C ALA A 148 5.28 -3.30 -16.48
N ASP A 149 6.30 -3.37 -15.63
CA ASP A 149 6.96 -4.59 -15.14
C ASP A 149 6.23 -5.24 -13.95
N GLN A 150 5.12 -4.66 -13.50
CA GLN A 150 4.43 -5.07 -12.28
C GLN A 150 3.30 -6.08 -12.58
N PRO A 151 3.07 -7.07 -11.71
CA PRO A 151 3.64 -7.22 -10.36
C PRO A 151 5.06 -7.82 -10.34
N SER A 152 5.92 -7.34 -9.44
CA SER A 152 7.34 -7.71 -9.42
C SER A 152 7.98 -7.66 -8.03
N GLU A 153 9.12 -8.33 -7.84
CA GLU A 153 10.02 -8.14 -6.69
C GLU A 153 11.12 -7.15 -7.04
N VAL A 154 11.39 -6.16 -6.18
CA VAL A 154 12.55 -5.29 -6.32
C VAL A 154 13.80 -6.03 -5.83
N VAL A 155 14.83 -6.12 -6.66
CA VAL A 155 16.08 -6.80 -6.29
C VAL A 155 16.77 -6.11 -5.11
N LYS A 156 17.43 -6.88 -4.25
CA LYS A 156 18.12 -6.36 -3.05
C LYS A 156 19.28 -5.40 -3.36
N THR A 157 19.83 -5.47 -4.57
CA THR A 157 20.92 -4.60 -5.06
C THR A 157 20.43 -3.26 -5.59
N ALA A 158 19.11 -3.02 -5.63
CA ALA A 158 18.54 -1.77 -6.07
C ALA A 158 18.89 -0.62 -5.10
N LEU A 159 18.78 0.62 -5.60
CA LEU A 159 18.99 1.81 -4.79
C LEU A 159 17.95 1.86 -3.66
N LYS A 160 18.34 2.39 -2.49
CA LYS A 160 17.48 2.40 -1.28
C LYS A 160 16.10 3.03 -1.51
N HIS A 161 16.02 4.08 -2.35
CA HIS A 161 14.76 4.76 -2.66
C HIS A 161 13.81 3.92 -3.54
N MET A 162 14.26 2.80 -4.10
CA MET A 162 13.43 1.86 -4.86
C MET A 162 12.84 0.75 -3.97
N HIS A 163 13.06 0.80 -2.66
CA HIS A 163 12.56 -0.20 -1.70
C HIS A 163 13.03 -1.64 -1.99
N PRO A 164 14.37 -1.88 -2.02
CA PRO A 164 14.94 -3.20 -2.30
C PRO A 164 14.35 -4.30 -1.41
N GLY A 165 13.95 -5.43 -1.99
CA GLY A 165 13.31 -6.54 -1.28
C GLY A 165 11.80 -6.38 -1.03
N SER A 166 11.18 -5.30 -1.50
CA SER A 166 9.72 -5.14 -1.52
C SER A 166 9.11 -5.75 -2.78
N CYS A 167 7.84 -6.13 -2.69
CA CYS A 167 7.03 -6.48 -3.86
C CYS A 167 6.27 -5.25 -4.36
N MET A 168 6.23 -5.07 -5.68
CA MET A 168 5.47 -4.00 -6.33
C MET A 168 4.16 -4.56 -6.86
N LEU A 169 3.05 -3.93 -6.47
CA LEU A 169 1.72 -4.19 -6.98
C LEU A 169 1.35 -3.13 -8.00
N SER A 170 0.71 -3.53 -9.10
CA SER A 170 0.17 -2.57 -10.06
C SER A 170 -1.11 -1.93 -9.50
N THR A 171 -1.20 -0.61 -9.59
CA THR A 171 -2.43 0.16 -9.30
C THR A 171 -3.47 0.07 -10.43
N GLN A 172 -3.14 -0.59 -11.55
CA GLN A 172 -3.99 -0.74 -12.74
C GLN A 172 -4.40 0.58 -13.41
N LYS A 173 -3.77 1.71 -13.05
CA LYS A 173 -3.88 2.96 -13.81
C LYS A 173 -3.32 2.81 -15.24
N VAL A 174 -2.43 1.83 -15.43
CA VAL A 174 -1.96 1.37 -16.74
C VAL A 174 -2.35 -0.10 -16.94
N PRO A 175 -2.65 -0.52 -18.18
CA PRO A 175 -2.89 -1.91 -18.48
C PRO A 175 -1.68 -2.76 -18.13
N PHE A 176 -1.91 -3.99 -17.66
CA PHE A 176 -0.84 -4.96 -17.53
C PHE A 176 -0.16 -5.22 -18.89
N SER A 177 1.13 -5.55 -18.87
CA SER A 177 1.91 -5.77 -20.08
C SER A 177 2.86 -6.96 -19.92
N CYS A 178 2.87 -7.85 -20.91
CA CYS A 178 3.86 -8.92 -20.99
C CYS A 178 5.25 -8.41 -21.41
N GLN A 179 5.33 -7.21 -21.99
CA GLN A 179 6.58 -6.64 -22.49
C GLN A 179 7.27 -5.73 -21.47
N GLY A 180 6.61 -5.44 -20.35
CA GLY A 180 7.18 -4.63 -19.30
C GLY A 180 8.41 -5.28 -18.69
N ALA A 181 9.49 -4.51 -18.59
CA ALA A 181 10.73 -4.91 -17.96
C ALA A 181 11.33 -3.69 -17.25
N HIS A 182 11.97 -3.93 -16.10
CA HIS A 182 12.66 -2.88 -15.38
C HIS A 182 14.01 -3.41 -14.83
N PRO A 183 15.12 -2.66 -14.96
CA PRO A 183 16.46 -3.15 -14.61
C PRO A 183 16.66 -3.61 -13.18
N TYR A 184 15.77 -3.22 -12.25
CA TYR A 184 15.87 -3.53 -10.83
C TYR A 184 14.71 -4.35 -10.28
N THR A 185 13.89 -4.94 -11.14
CA THR A 185 12.77 -5.77 -10.70
C THR A 185 12.77 -7.14 -11.38
N ARG A 186 12.04 -8.06 -10.76
CA ARG A 186 11.80 -9.43 -11.21
C ARG A 186 10.30 -9.68 -11.25
N PRO A 187 9.65 -9.54 -12.42
CA PRO A 187 8.24 -9.84 -12.59
C PRO A 187 7.83 -11.26 -12.14
N LEU A 188 6.65 -11.40 -11.52
CA LEU A 188 5.99 -12.70 -11.27
C LEU A 188 4.91 -12.95 -12.33
N LEU A 189 4.97 -14.11 -12.97
CA LEU A 189 4.29 -14.36 -14.24
C LEU A 189 3.60 -15.72 -14.27
N LEU A 190 2.70 -15.86 -15.23
CA LEU A 190 1.98 -17.09 -15.60
C LEU A 190 2.00 -17.29 -17.13
#